data_AF-A0A970F7N6-F1
#
_entry.id   AF-A0A970F7N6-F1
#
_cell.length_a   1.000
_cell.length_b   1.000
_cell.length_c   1.000
_cell.angle_alpha   90.00
_cell.angle_beta   90.00
_cell.angle_gamma   90.00
#
_symmetry.space_group_name_H-M   'P 1'
#
loop_
_entity.id
_entity.type
_entity.pdbx_description
1 polymer ?
#
loop_
_entity_poly.entity_id
_entity_poly.type
_entity_poly.pdbx_seq_one_letter_code
_entity_poly.pdbx_strand_id
1 'polypeptide(L)' 'MDNEIKTWLFDVLQSIEEIESYFSGSPKIFENYIKDIKTKRAVERNIEIIGEAINSV' A
#
# COMPACT_ATOMS: atom_id res chain seq x y z
N MET A 1 9.18 -16.65 14.53
CA MET A 1 9.22 -17.24 13.17
C MET A 1 7.85 -17.31 12.53
N ASP A 2 6.99 -18.31 12.77
CA ASP A 2 5.71 -18.43 12.03
C ASP A 2 4.71 -17.29 12.28
N ASN A 3 4.63 -16.81 13.53
CA ASN A 3 3.72 -15.69 13.85
C ASN A 3 4.23 -14.35 13.29
N GLU A 4 5.55 -14.15 13.19
CA GLU A 4 6.12 -12.92 12.65
C GLU A 4 5.94 -12.86 11.13
N ILE A 5 6.16 -13.98 10.43
CA ILE A 5 5.87 -14.13 9.00
C ILE A 5 4.39 -13.84 8.72
N LYS A 6 3.48 -14.36 9.54
CA LYS A 6 2.05 -14.05 9.42
C LYS A 6 1.74 -12.56 9.60
N THR A 7 2.40 -11.90 10.55
CA THR A 7 2.24 -10.45 10.74
C THR A 7 2.74 -9.67 9.52
N TRP A 8 3.93 -9.96 9.00
CA TRP A 8 4.47 -9.28 7.83
C TRP A 8 3.60 -9.49 6.59
N LEU A 9 3.12 -10.72 6.36
CA LEU A 9 2.19 -11.01 5.26
C LEU A 9 0.85 -10.28 5.43
N PHE A 10 0.39 -10.11 6.67
CA PHE A 10 -0.82 -9.34 6.96
C PHE A 10 -0.62 -7.86 6.65
N ASP A 11 0.51 -7.27 7.04
CA ASP A 11 0.85 -5.87 6.75
C ASP A 11 0.93 -5.62 5.24
N VAL A 12 1.52 -6.56 4.48
CA VAL A 12 1.54 -6.52 3.02
C VAL A 12 0.13 -6.55 2.43
N LEU A 13 -0.72 -7.47 2.89
CA LEU A 13 -2.09 -7.61 2.39
C LEU A 13 -2.91 -6.35 2.67
N GLN A 14 -2.86 -5.83 3.91
CA GLN A 14 -3.56 -4.61 4.28
C GLN A 14 -3.09 -3.41 3.45
N SER A 15 -1.78 -3.27 3.24
CA SER A 15 -1.24 -2.16 2.44
C SER A 15 -1.71 -2.21 0.98
N ILE A 16 -1.83 -3.40 0.40
CA ILE A 16 -2.37 -3.58 -0.96
C ILE A 16 -3.86 -3.20 -1.02
N GLU A 17 -4.67 -3.70 -0.07
CA GLU A 17 -6.09 -3.38 0.01
C GLU A 17 -6.31 -1.87 0.19
N GLU A 18 -5.50 -1.23 1.02
CA GLU A 18 -5.58 0.20 1.27
C GLU A 18 -5.21 1.03 0.02
N ILE A 19 -4.14 0.66 -0.70
CA ILE A 19 -3.79 1.29 -1.99
C ILE A 19 -4.95 1.19 -2.98
N GLU A 20 -5.55 0.01 -3.13
CA GLU A 20 -6.68 -0.19 -4.03
C GLU A 20 -7.91 0.62 -3.61
N SER A 21 -8.13 0.78 -2.30
CA SER A 21 -9.24 1.57 -1.76
C SER A 21 -9.22 3.03 -2.19
N TYR A 22 -8.03 3.64 -2.35
CA TYR A 22 -7.89 5.04 -2.77
C TYR A 22 -8.36 5.31 -4.20
N PHE A 23 -8.47 4.26 -5.02
CA PHE A 23 -8.97 4.34 -6.39
C PHE A 23 -10.39 3.79 -6.54
N SER A 24 -11.02 3.36 -5.44
CA SER A 24 -12.38 2.84 -5.49
C SER A 24 -13.37 3.91 -5.96
N GLY A 25 -14.23 3.55 -6.91
CA GLY A 25 -15.22 4.47 -7.48
C GLY A 25 -14.67 5.57 -8.38
N SER A 26 -13.36 5.57 -8.68
CA SER A 26 -12.72 6.52 -9.61
C SER A 26 -11.89 5.80 -10.67
N PRO A 27 -11.84 6.31 -11.92
CA PRO A 27 -10.96 5.73 -12.92
C PRO A 27 -9.49 5.96 -12.52
N LYS A 28 -8.64 4.92 -12.65
CA LYS A 28 -7.19 4.98 -12.39
C LYS A 28 -6.48 5.81 -13.48
N ILE A 29 -6.66 7.12 -13.43
CA ILE A 29 -6.08 8.09 -14.37
C ILE A 29 -4.83 8.71 -13.74
N PHE A 30 -3.70 8.58 -14.42
CA PHE A 30 -2.40 9.04 -13.92
C PHE A 30 -2.39 10.56 -13.66
N GLU A 31 -3.00 11.35 -14.54
CA GLU A 31 -3.10 12.81 -14.42
C GLU A 31 -3.86 13.26 -13.17
N ASN A 32 -4.83 12.46 -12.72
CA ASN A 32 -5.57 12.72 -11.49
C ASN A 32 -4.71 12.35 -10.28
N TYR A 33 -4.05 11.19 -10.35
CA TYR A 33 -3.13 10.73 -9.30
C TYR A 33 -1.98 11.71 -9.03
N ILE A 34 -1.33 12.25 -10.07
CA ILE A 34 -0.20 13.18 -9.88
C ILE A 34 -0.62 14.49 -9.20
N LYS A 35 -1.88 14.92 -9.42
CA LYS A 35 -2.46 16.15 -8.85
C LYS A 35 -2.89 15.96 -7.40
N ASP A 36 -3.25 14.73 -7.01
CA ASP A 36 -3.60 14.40 -5.64
C ASP A 36 -2.36 14.00 -4.81
N ILE A 37 -1.79 15.02 -4.16
CA ILE A 37 -0.63 14.84 -3.27
C ILE A 37 -0.95 13.91 -2.09
N LYS A 38 -2.21 13.90 -1.60
CA LYS A 38 -2.58 13.06 -0.45
C LYS A 38 -2.58 11.59 -0.86
N THR A 39 -3.27 11.26 -1.95
CA THR A 39 -3.32 9.89 -2.47
C THR A 39 -1.92 9.39 -2.82
N LYS A 40 -1.09 10.22 -3.45
CA LYS A 40 0.30 9.87 -3.74
C LYS A 40 1.13 9.55 -2.50
N ARG A 41 1.09 10.39 -1.46
CA ARG A 41 1.79 10.12 -0.20
C ARG A 41 1.27 8.86 0.50
N ALA A 42 -0.05 8.63 0.43
CA ALA A 42 -0.67 7.46 1.01
C ALA A 42 -0.23 6.18 0.30
N VAL A 43 -0.16 6.19 -1.03
CA VAL A 43 0.38 5.08 -1.83
C VAL A 43 1.87 4.86 -1.55
N GLU A 44 2.68 5.93 -1.53
CA GLU A 44 4.12 5.85 -1.22
C GLU A 44 4.38 5.23 0.16
N ARG A 45 3.61 5.61 1.18
CA ARG A 45 3.75 5.05 2.53
C ARG A 45 3.38 3.56 2.59
N ASN A 46 2.30 3.16 1.92
CA ASN A 46 1.91 1.74 1.87
C ASN A 46 2.95 0.89 1.12
N ILE A 47 3.59 1.43 0.07
CA ILE A 47 4.71 0.76 -0.62
C ILE A 47 5.93 0.62 0.31
N GLU A 48 6.23 1.64 1.13
CA GLU A 48 7.32 1.59 2.11
C GLU A 48 7.08 0.48 3.16
N ILE A 49 5.85 0.38 3.70
CA ILE A 49 5.46 -0.67 4.65
C ILE A 49 5.60 -2.07 4.02
N ILE A 50 5.16 -2.24 2.77
CA ILE A 50 5.35 -3.50 2.03
C ILE A 50 6.85 -3.83 1.90
N GLY A 51 7.68 -2.85 1.57
CA GLY A 51 9.12 -3.02 1.45
C GLY A 51 9.79 -3.41 2.78
N GLU A 52 9.41 -2.78 3.88
CA GLU A 52 9.87 -3.10 5.23
C GLU A 52 9.47 -4.53 5.64
N ALA A 53 8.20 -4.91 5.39
CA ALA A 53 7.69 -6.24 5.69
C ALA A 53 8.41 -7.32 4.90
N ILE A 54 8.59 -7.15 3.58
CA ILE A 54 9.29 -8.13 2.72
C ILE A 54 10.76 -8.28 3.11
N ASN A 55 11.46 -7.20 3.47
CA ASN A 55 12.85 -7.27 3.93
C ASN A 55 13.00 -8.00 5.29
N SER A 56 11.91 -8.17 6.03
CA SER A 56 11.88 -8.82 7.34
C SER A 56 11.52 -10.31 7.26
N VAL A 57 11.01 -10.78 6.11
CA VAL A 57 10.74 -12.21 5.81
C VAL A 57 12.02 -12.94 5.42
#